data_AF-A0A1X0U6P1-F1
#
_entry.id   AF-A0A1X0U6P1-F1
#
_cell.length_a   1.000
_cell.length_b   1.000
_cell.length_c   1.000
_cell.angle_alpha   90.00
_cell.angle_beta   90.00
_cell.angle_gamma   90.00
#
_symmetry.space_group_name_H-M   'P 1'
#
loop_
_entity.id
_entity.type
_entity.pdbx_description
1 polymer ?
#
loop_
_entity_poly.entity_id
_entity_poly.type
_entity_poly.pdbx_seq_one_letter_code
_entity_poly.pdbx_strand_id
1 'polypeptide(L)'
;MPDPILAFVPLAAEVPPGLDIDSIVADIAESGVSAPSELRSDLQAVVQRAEEHGVDLGIVVMEKDPVHDSQLRDLATAVGTQDGGTILVLSPGQVGSFSDTVSRVTLEAGQDRTYTGNPVIGADNFVDTLVGPQTPWGLITGLILVLVTAVAAVTAVAKIRRHKARSISMSEPRETERLTPAFEPSNSSGESATER
;
A
#
# COMPACT_ATOMS: atom_id res chain seq x y z
N MET A 1 -19.90 -21.53 19.93
CA MET A 1 -20.35 -21.06 18.61
C MET A 1 -19.50 -19.84 18.29
N PRO A 2 -18.69 -19.82 17.22
CA PRO A 2 -17.95 -18.61 16.85
C PRO A 2 -18.91 -17.56 16.29
N ASP A 3 -18.70 -16.30 16.66
CA ASP A 3 -19.52 -15.15 16.26
C ASP A 3 -19.47 -14.92 14.74
N PRO A 4 -20.57 -14.50 14.09
CA PRO A 4 -20.55 -14.13 12.68
C PRO A 4 -19.68 -12.88 12.52
N ILE A 5 -18.66 -12.99 11.66
CA ILE A 5 -17.89 -11.87 11.16
C ILE A 5 -18.87 -10.80 10.67
N LEU A 6 -18.78 -9.60 11.23
CA LEU A 6 -19.49 -8.42 10.74
C LEU A 6 -19.17 -8.26 9.26
N ALA A 7 -20.10 -8.64 8.40
CA ALA A 7 -20.02 -8.35 6.99
C ALA A 7 -19.94 -6.83 6.85
N PHE A 8 -18.87 -6.33 6.23
CA PHE A 8 -18.82 -4.96 5.73
C PHE A 8 -19.94 -4.85 4.70
N VAL A 9 -21.07 -4.25 5.10
CA VAL A 9 -22.09 -3.83 4.14
C VAL A 9 -21.50 -2.62 3.44
N PRO A 10 -21.26 -2.65 2.12
CA PRO A 10 -20.88 -1.43 1.41
C PRO A 10 -22.00 -0.42 1.62
N LEU A 11 -21.64 0.80 2.05
CA LEU A 11 -22.58 1.92 2.00
C LEU A 11 -23.07 2.01 0.55
N ALA A 12 -24.38 2.09 0.36
CA ALA A 12 -24.94 2.39 -0.94
C ALA A 12 -24.29 3.69 -1.44
N ALA A 13 -23.83 3.69 -2.69
CA ALA A 13 -23.28 4.86 -3.34
C ALA A 13 -24.26 6.03 -3.17
N GLU A 14 -23.84 7.10 -2.49
CA GLU A 14 -24.70 8.27 -2.27
C GLU A 14 -24.64 9.17 -3.51
N VAL A 15 -25.27 8.69 -4.58
CA VAL A 15 -25.37 9.40 -5.87
C VAL A 15 -26.11 10.73 -5.64
N PRO A 16 -25.67 11.84 -6.25
CA PRO A 16 -26.37 13.12 -6.12
C PRO A 16 -27.85 12.99 -6.55
N PRO A 17 -28.80 13.59 -5.81
CA PRO A 17 -30.23 13.38 -6.04
C PRO A 17 -30.68 13.87 -7.42
N GLY A 18 -31.46 13.05 -8.12
CA GLY A 18 -32.01 13.36 -9.44
C GLY A 18 -31.16 12.93 -10.64
N LEU A 19 -30.03 12.25 -10.40
CA LEU A 19 -29.26 11.59 -11.47
C LEU A 19 -29.86 10.23 -11.82
N ASP A 20 -30.06 10.03 -13.12
CA ASP A 20 -30.45 8.74 -13.69
C ASP A 20 -29.18 7.99 -14.15
N ILE A 21 -28.74 7.02 -13.34
CA ILE A 21 -27.54 6.24 -13.61
C ILE A 21 -27.67 5.43 -14.89
N ASP A 22 -28.86 4.89 -15.17
CA ASP A 22 -29.07 4.04 -16.35
C ASP A 22 -28.92 4.87 -17.63
N SER A 23 -29.33 6.14 -17.60
CA SER A 23 -29.09 7.09 -18.70
C SER A 23 -27.61 7.39 -18.91
N ILE A 24 -26.83 7.55 -17.83
CA ILE A 24 -25.39 7.80 -17.90
C ILE A 24 -24.66 6.58 -18.47
N VAL A 25 -25.02 5.38 -18.00
CA VAL A 25 -24.47 4.13 -18.52
C VAL A 25 -24.79 4.00 -20.01
N ALA A 26 -26.02 4.32 -20.43
CA ALA A 26 -26.38 4.30 -21.86
C ALA A 26 -25.58 5.31 -22.69
N ASP A 27 -25.41 6.55 -22.23
CA ASP A 27 -24.59 7.58 -22.90
C ASP A 27 -23.13 7.13 -23.06
N ILE A 28 -22.57 6.49 -22.02
CA ILE A 28 -21.21 5.95 -22.03
C ILE A 28 -21.10 4.76 -22.99
N ALA A 29 -22.05 3.84 -22.97
CA ALA A 29 -22.05 2.70 -23.89
C ALA A 29 -22.19 3.14 -25.36
N GLU A 30 -22.93 4.22 -25.63
CA GLU A 30 -23.10 4.74 -26.99
C GLU A 30 -21.89 5.54 -27.48
N SER A 31 -21.27 6.35 -26.60
CA SER A 31 -20.33 7.39 -27.04
C SER A 31 -19.09 7.57 -26.15
N GLY A 32 -18.99 6.83 -25.06
CA GLY A 32 -17.95 6.98 -24.03
C GLY A 32 -18.12 8.22 -23.14
N VAL A 33 -19.12 9.08 -23.39
CA VAL A 33 -19.25 10.38 -22.71
C VAL A 33 -20.69 10.72 -22.36
N SER A 34 -20.95 10.98 -21.08
CA SER A 34 -22.16 11.68 -20.60
C SER A 34 -21.80 13.09 -20.15
N ALA A 35 -22.01 14.08 -21.03
CA ALA A 35 -21.59 15.47 -20.82
C ALA A 35 -22.48 16.46 -21.58
N PRO A 36 -22.41 17.78 -21.24
CA PRO A 36 -23.00 18.85 -22.05
C PRO A 36 -22.56 18.77 -23.52
N SER A 37 -23.49 19.07 -24.43
CA SER A 37 -23.32 18.85 -25.87
C SER A 37 -22.10 19.54 -26.47
N GLU A 38 -21.74 20.70 -25.94
CA GLU A 38 -20.63 21.54 -26.35
C GLU A 38 -19.25 20.94 -26.03
N LEU A 39 -19.18 19.98 -25.09
CA LEU A 39 -17.93 19.32 -24.69
C LEU A 39 -17.81 17.90 -25.26
N ARG A 40 -18.92 17.29 -25.70
CA ARG A 40 -18.95 15.87 -26.08
C ARG A 40 -17.92 15.50 -27.13
N SER A 41 -17.82 16.27 -28.21
CA SER A 41 -16.89 15.94 -29.30
C SER A 41 -15.43 15.92 -28.84
N ASP A 42 -15.04 16.88 -27.99
CA ASP A 42 -13.67 16.96 -27.50
C ASP A 42 -13.38 15.86 -26.47
N LEU A 43 -14.34 15.53 -25.61
CA LEU A 43 -14.22 14.44 -24.64
C LEU A 43 -14.21 13.07 -25.32
N GLN A 44 -14.96 12.88 -26.40
CA GLN A 44 -14.94 11.67 -27.21
C GLN A 44 -13.56 11.44 -27.83
N ALA A 45 -12.87 12.51 -28.24
CA ALA A 45 -11.49 12.42 -28.70
C ALA A 45 -10.53 11.97 -27.57
N VAL A 46 -10.77 12.40 -26.32
CA VAL A 46 -10.00 11.92 -25.16
C VAL A 46 -10.27 10.45 -24.87
N VAL A 47 -11.53 10.00 -24.92
CA VAL A 47 -11.91 8.59 -24.79
C VAL A 47 -11.23 7.74 -25.86
N GLN A 48 -11.30 8.17 -27.12
CA GLN A 48 -10.66 7.48 -28.24
C GLN A 48 -9.15 7.36 -28.02
N ARG A 49 -8.48 8.42 -27.55
CA ARG A 49 -7.04 8.37 -27.24
C ARG A 49 -6.74 7.36 -26.13
N ALA A 50 -7.58 7.29 -25.10
CA ALA A 50 -7.43 6.31 -24.02
C ALA A 50 -7.55 4.88 -24.56
N GLU A 51 -8.56 4.63 -25.42
CA GLU A 51 -8.79 3.34 -26.06
C GLU A 51 -7.62 2.91 -26.95
N GLU A 52 -7.05 3.84 -27.73
CA GLU A 52 -5.85 3.60 -28.55
C GLU A 52 -4.64 3.12 -27.72
N HIS A 53 -4.62 3.43 -26.43
CA HIS A 53 -3.60 3.01 -25.47
C HIS A 53 -4.06 1.84 -24.57
N GLY A 54 -5.21 1.24 -24.85
CA GLY A 54 -5.74 0.09 -24.14
C GLY A 54 -6.43 0.42 -22.81
N VAL A 55 -6.87 1.66 -22.61
CA VAL A 55 -7.67 2.08 -21.47
C VAL A 55 -9.12 2.27 -21.94
N ASP A 56 -10.02 1.41 -21.44
CA ASP A 56 -11.45 1.56 -21.64
C ASP A 56 -11.98 2.67 -20.73
N LEU A 57 -12.23 3.86 -21.29
CA LEU A 57 -12.54 5.08 -20.54
C LEU A 57 -13.95 5.58 -20.83
N GLY A 58 -14.78 5.68 -19.79
CA GLY A 58 -16.00 6.48 -19.77
C GLY A 58 -15.81 7.81 -19.04
N ILE A 59 -16.37 8.90 -19.58
CA ILE A 59 -16.30 10.24 -18.96
C ILE A 59 -17.70 10.76 -18.65
N VAL A 60 -17.90 11.24 -17.42
CA VAL A 60 -19.11 11.93 -16.98
C VAL A 60 -18.75 13.35 -16.57
N VAL A 61 -19.48 14.36 -17.07
CA VAL A 61 -19.31 15.75 -16.66
C VAL A 61 -20.59 16.28 -16.01
N MET A 62 -20.45 16.71 -14.76
CA MET A 62 -21.49 17.38 -14.00
C MET A 62 -21.32 18.90 -14.08
N GLU A 63 -22.40 19.62 -14.35
CA GLU A 63 -22.39 21.09 -14.44
C GLU A 63 -22.20 21.78 -13.08
N LYS A 64 -22.47 21.07 -11.98
CA LYS A 64 -22.43 21.58 -10.61
C LYS A 64 -21.72 20.60 -9.70
N ASP A 65 -21.02 21.16 -8.71
CA ASP A 65 -20.43 20.36 -7.65
C ASP A 65 -21.52 19.70 -6.80
N PRO A 66 -21.33 18.43 -6.40
CA PRO A 66 -22.23 17.76 -5.48
C PRO A 66 -22.10 18.35 -4.07
N VAL A 67 -22.99 17.95 -3.17
CA VAL A 67 -22.99 18.45 -1.79
C VAL A 67 -21.84 17.82 -0.98
N HIS A 68 -21.47 16.58 -1.30
CA HIS A 68 -20.37 15.88 -0.65
C HIS A 68 -19.33 15.39 -1.65
N ASP A 69 -18.06 15.54 -1.28
CA ASP A 69 -16.90 15.15 -2.09
C ASP A 69 -16.90 13.67 -2.46
N SER A 70 -17.50 12.81 -1.62
CA SER A 70 -17.61 11.38 -1.89
C SER A 70 -18.58 11.04 -3.02
N GLN A 71 -19.54 11.90 -3.34
CA GLN A 71 -20.64 11.54 -4.26
C GLN A 71 -20.14 11.30 -5.69
N LEU A 72 -19.10 11.99 -6.15
CA LEU A 72 -18.54 11.72 -7.48
C LEU A 72 -17.80 10.39 -7.55
N ARG A 73 -17.10 10.02 -6.49
CA ARG A 73 -16.43 8.71 -6.40
C ARG A 73 -17.47 7.59 -6.34
N ASP A 74 -18.54 7.81 -5.60
CA ASP A 74 -19.63 6.86 -5.46
C ASP A 74 -20.40 6.73 -6.79
N LEU A 75 -20.61 7.83 -7.52
CA LEU A 75 -21.14 7.83 -8.89
C LEU A 75 -20.23 7.07 -9.86
N ALA A 76 -18.93 7.35 -9.86
CA ALA A 76 -17.96 6.64 -10.70
C ALA A 76 -17.98 5.13 -10.43
N THR A 77 -18.08 4.75 -9.15
CA THR A 77 -18.19 3.35 -8.73
C THR A 77 -19.52 2.73 -9.19
N ALA A 78 -20.63 3.45 -9.04
CA ALA A 78 -21.95 2.96 -9.45
C ALA A 78 -22.04 2.69 -10.95
N VAL A 79 -21.47 3.59 -11.77
CA VAL A 79 -21.38 3.42 -13.23
C VAL A 79 -20.41 2.28 -13.58
N GLY A 80 -19.18 2.32 -13.06
CA GLY A 80 -18.15 1.36 -13.40
C GLY A 80 -18.42 -0.07 -12.91
N THR A 81 -19.23 -0.25 -11.87
CA THR A 81 -19.65 -1.60 -11.43
C THR A 81 -20.69 -2.22 -12.38
N GLN A 82 -21.40 -1.41 -13.18
CA GLN A 82 -22.38 -1.91 -14.14
C GLN A 82 -21.74 -2.27 -15.50
N ASP A 83 -20.82 -1.43 -15.99
CA ASP A 83 -20.27 -1.57 -17.35
C ASP A 83 -18.78 -2.01 -17.39
N GLY A 84 -18.07 -1.91 -16.25
CA GLY A 84 -16.64 -2.21 -16.14
C GLY A 84 -15.75 -1.02 -16.53
N GLY A 85 -14.45 -1.30 -16.71
CA GLY A 85 -13.49 -0.34 -17.28
C GLY A 85 -13.04 0.76 -16.32
N THR A 86 -12.69 1.93 -16.87
CA THR A 86 -12.27 3.13 -16.14
C THR A 86 -13.32 4.23 -16.30
N ILE A 87 -13.82 4.77 -15.21
CA ILE A 87 -14.78 5.90 -15.22
C ILE A 87 -14.13 7.13 -14.60
N LEU A 88 -14.19 8.25 -15.30
CA LEU A 88 -13.82 9.57 -14.81
C LEU A 88 -15.06 10.46 -14.69
N VAL A 89 -15.32 10.98 -13.49
CA VAL A 89 -16.43 11.91 -13.22
C VAL A 89 -15.85 13.27 -12.84
N LEU A 90 -16.23 14.31 -13.57
CA LEU A 90 -15.72 15.68 -13.39
C LEU A 90 -16.85 16.63 -13.01
N SER A 91 -16.60 17.50 -12.03
CA SER A 91 -17.39 18.71 -11.77
C SER A 91 -16.45 19.91 -11.65
N PRO A 92 -16.95 21.17 -11.57
CA PRO A 92 -16.10 22.36 -11.53
C PRO A 92 -15.01 22.35 -10.45
N GLY A 93 -15.31 21.83 -9.26
CA GLY A 93 -14.43 21.81 -8.10
C GLY A 93 -14.09 20.42 -7.56
N GLN A 94 -14.64 19.34 -8.14
CA GLN A 94 -14.46 17.98 -7.62
C GLN A 94 -14.25 16.95 -8.73
N VAL A 95 -13.67 15.81 -8.36
CA VAL A 95 -13.43 14.67 -9.26
C VAL A 95 -13.72 13.37 -8.54
N GLY A 96 -14.32 12.43 -9.26
CA GLY A 96 -14.45 11.03 -8.86
C GLY A 96 -13.86 10.14 -9.95
N SER A 97 -13.31 8.99 -9.57
CA SER A 97 -12.91 8.00 -10.54
C SER A 97 -13.08 6.59 -10.01
N PHE A 98 -13.17 5.65 -10.94
CA PHE A 98 -13.22 4.21 -10.70
C PHE A 98 -12.41 3.50 -11.78
N SER A 99 -11.74 2.40 -11.44
CA SER A 99 -11.21 1.49 -12.45
C SER A 99 -11.05 0.08 -11.88
N ASP A 100 -11.34 -0.92 -12.70
CA ASP A 100 -11.10 -2.34 -12.41
C ASP A 100 -9.72 -2.83 -12.88
N THR A 101 -9.06 -2.08 -13.76
CA THR A 101 -7.81 -2.45 -14.45
C THR A 101 -6.64 -1.54 -14.11
N VAL A 102 -6.88 -0.25 -13.86
CA VAL A 102 -5.85 0.72 -13.49
C VAL A 102 -5.54 0.63 -12.00
N SER A 103 -4.26 0.59 -11.65
CA SER A 103 -3.84 0.57 -10.24
C SER A 103 -4.33 1.81 -9.50
N ARG A 104 -4.79 1.64 -8.27
CA ARG A 104 -5.32 2.73 -7.44
C ARG A 104 -4.36 3.93 -7.34
N VAL A 105 -3.05 3.68 -7.22
CA VAL A 105 -2.04 4.74 -7.11
C VAL A 105 -1.94 5.54 -8.41
N THR A 106 -1.98 4.87 -9.57
CA THR A 106 -1.98 5.56 -10.88
C THR A 106 -3.27 6.36 -11.07
N LEU A 107 -4.41 5.78 -10.67
CA LEU A 107 -5.71 6.39 -10.79
C LEU A 107 -5.80 7.68 -9.94
N GLU A 108 -5.40 7.61 -8.67
CA GLU A 108 -5.34 8.77 -7.77
C GLU A 108 -4.37 9.85 -8.31
N ALA A 109 -3.20 9.45 -8.83
CA ALA A 109 -2.26 10.39 -9.46
C ALA A 109 -2.83 11.07 -10.72
N GLY A 110 -3.68 10.37 -11.48
CA GLY A 110 -4.42 10.94 -12.60
C GLY A 110 -5.44 11.97 -12.14
N GLN A 111 -6.23 11.64 -11.10
CA GLN A 111 -7.23 12.54 -10.52
C GLN A 111 -6.61 13.86 -10.03
N ASP A 112 -5.42 13.82 -9.43
CA ASP A 112 -4.73 15.02 -8.96
C ASP A 112 -4.46 16.05 -10.07
N ARG A 113 -4.48 15.64 -11.34
CA ARG A 113 -4.23 16.52 -12.50
C ARG A 113 -5.49 17.02 -13.20
N THR A 114 -6.68 16.66 -12.72
CA THR A 114 -7.95 17.05 -13.35
C THR A 114 -8.46 18.42 -12.92
N TYR A 115 -7.95 18.96 -11.79
CA TYR A 115 -8.34 20.23 -11.19
C TYR A 115 -7.86 21.45 -12.00
N THR A 116 -8.42 21.63 -13.20
CA THR A 116 -8.03 22.67 -14.16
C THR A 116 -9.14 23.70 -14.41
N GLY A 117 -10.37 23.41 -13.99
CA GLY A 117 -11.57 24.20 -14.32
C GLY A 117 -12.08 23.97 -15.75
N ASN A 118 -11.39 23.17 -16.57
CA ASN A 118 -11.84 22.76 -17.90
C ASN A 118 -11.90 21.22 -17.97
N PRO A 119 -13.08 20.61 -18.16
CA PRO A 119 -13.22 19.16 -18.12
C PRO A 119 -12.45 18.44 -19.23
N VAL A 120 -12.29 19.05 -20.42
CA VAL A 120 -11.51 18.47 -21.51
C VAL A 120 -10.03 18.41 -21.14
N ILE A 121 -9.46 19.52 -20.68
CA ILE A 121 -8.05 19.57 -20.25
C ILE A 121 -7.82 18.64 -19.05
N GLY A 122 -8.77 18.59 -18.11
CA GLY A 122 -8.72 17.69 -16.98
C GLY A 122 -8.69 16.22 -17.40
N ALA A 123 -9.57 15.82 -18.31
CA ALA A 123 -9.60 14.47 -18.86
C ALA A 123 -8.33 14.14 -19.66
N ASP A 124 -7.79 15.11 -20.41
CA ASP A 124 -6.55 14.97 -21.15
C ASP A 124 -5.36 14.63 -20.22
N ASN A 125 -5.19 15.43 -19.16
CA ASN A 125 -4.17 15.21 -18.15
C ASN A 125 -4.32 13.87 -17.41
N PHE A 126 -5.57 13.43 -17.21
CA PHE A 126 -5.87 12.14 -16.60
C PHE A 126 -5.37 11.00 -17.50
N VAL A 127 -5.75 11.00 -18.78
CA VAL A 127 -5.30 10.00 -19.74
C VAL A 127 -3.78 9.99 -19.86
N ASP A 128 -3.15 11.17 -19.95
CA ASP A 128 -1.68 11.29 -20.01
C ASP A 128 -0.99 10.63 -18.81
N THR A 129 -1.61 10.69 -17.63
CA THR A 129 -1.10 10.06 -16.42
C THR A 129 -1.28 8.54 -16.44
N LEU A 130 -2.40 8.06 -16.98
CA LEU A 130 -2.72 6.64 -17.06
C LEU A 130 -1.87 5.90 -18.09
N VAL A 131 -1.63 6.52 -19.26
CA VAL A 131 -0.88 5.91 -20.37
C VAL A 131 0.62 6.21 -20.31
N GLY A 132 1.01 7.17 -19.47
CA GLY A 132 2.39 7.58 -19.27
C GLY A 132 3.25 6.56 -18.50
N PRO A 133 4.56 6.80 -18.42
CA PRO A 133 5.46 5.96 -17.64
C PRO A 133 5.07 5.95 -16.15
N GLN A 134 4.71 4.78 -15.65
CA GLN A 134 4.37 4.58 -14.23
C GLN A 134 5.61 4.38 -13.35
N THR A 135 5.55 4.89 -12.12
CA THR A 135 6.56 4.61 -11.09
C THR A 135 6.53 3.11 -10.74
N PRO A 136 7.65 2.37 -10.82
CA PRO A 136 7.68 0.93 -10.63
C PRO A 136 7.69 0.56 -9.13
N TRP A 137 6.63 0.90 -8.40
CA TRP A 137 6.50 0.70 -6.96
C TRP A 137 6.72 -0.74 -6.51
N GLY A 138 6.32 -1.72 -7.34
CA GLY A 138 6.58 -3.14 -7.08
C GLY A 138 8.08 -3.48 -7.04
N LEU A 139 8.86 -2.94 -7.98
CA LEU A 139 10.31 -3.13 -8.00
C LEU A 139 10.97 -2.43 -6.81
N ILE A 140 10.57 -1.19 -6.51
CA ILE A 140 11.09 -0.42 -5.38
C ILE A 140 10.81 -1.15 -4.06
N THR A 141 9.55 -1.55 -3.83
CA THR A 141 9.14 -2.30 -2.64
C THR A 141 9.86 -3.64 -2.54
N GLY A 142 10.01 -4.36 -3.65
CA GLY A 142 10.76 -5.62 -3.71
C GLY A 142 12.22 -5.46 -3.29
N LEU A 143 12.90 -4.42 -3.79
CA LEU A 143 14.28 -4.10 -3.41
C LEU A 143 14.40 -3.73 -1.92
N ILE A 144 13.47 -2.93 -1.40
CA ILE A 144 13.42 -2.59 0.03
C ILE A 144 13.26 -3.87 0.87
N LEU A 145 12.37 -4.78 0.47
CA LEU A 145 12.14 -6.03 1.19
C LEU A 145 13.41 -6.89 1.22
N VAL A 146 14.08 -7.08 0.08
CA VAL A 146 15.35 -7.82 -0.01
C VAL A 146 16.40 -7.22 0.92
N LEU A 147 16.53 -5.89 0.92
CA LEU A 147 17.47 -5.19 1.80
C LEU A 147 17.16 -5.42 3.28
N VAL A 148 15.89 -5.25 3.69
CA VAL A 148 15.46 -5.45 5.08
C VAL A 148 15.69 -6.89 5.52
N THR A 149 15.35 -7.87 4.69
CA THR A 149 15.59 -9.30 4.97
C THR A 149 17.08 -9.61 5.10
N ALA A 150 17.93 -9.04 4.23
CA ALA A 150 19.38 -9.22 4.32
C ALA A 150 19.95 -8.67 5.64
N VAL A 151 19.54 -7.46 6.03
CA VAL A 151 19.95 -6.85 7.31
C VAL A 151 19.48 -7.68 8.51
N ALA A 152 18.24 -8.18 8.47
CA ALA A 152 17.71 -9.05 9.52
C ALA A 152 18.50 -10.37 9.63
N ALA A 153 18.83 -11.00 8.50
CA ALA A 153 19.62 -12.23 8.46
C ALA A 153 21.04 -12.01 9.02
N VAL A 154 21.72 -10.94 8.62
CA VAL A 154 23.05 -10.58 9.15
C VAL A 154 22.99 -10.37 10.66
N THR A 155 21.96 -9.67 11.14
CA THR A 155 21.77 -9.39 12.57
C THR A 155 21.50 -10.68 13.36
N ALA A 156 20.67 -11.58 12.83
CA ALA A 156 20.37 -12.88 13.45
C ALA A 156 21.62 -13.76 13.54
N VAL A 157 22.41 -13.85 12.46
CA VAL A 157 23.67 -14.59 12.44
C VAL A 157 24.65 -14.01 13.47
N ALA A 158 24.79 -12.69 13.53
CA ALA A 158 25.65 -12.03 14.51
C ALA A 158 25.22 -12.34 15.96
N LYS A 159 23.91 -12.34 16.24
CA LYS A 159 23.36 -12.67 17.57
C LYS A 159 23.64 -14.14 17.95
N ILE A 160 23.42 -15.08 17.04
CA ILE A 160 23.70 -16.51 17.26
C ILE A 160 25.19 -16.73 17.56
N ARG A 161 26.09 -16.09 16.80
CA ARG A 161 27.55 -16.20 17.03
C ARG A 161 27.95 -15.66 18.41
N ARG A 162 27.39 -14.52 18.85
CA ARG A 162 27.64 -13.95 20.19
C ARG A 162 27.16 -14.88 21.32
N HIS A 163 25.98 -15.49 21.18
CA HIS A 163 25.48 -16.42 22.20
C HIS A 163 26.35 -17.68 22.32
N LYS A 164 26.84 -18.25 21.21
CA LYS A 164 27.76 -19.40 21.23
C LYS A 164 29.10 -19.06 21.87
N ALA A 165 29.67 -17.89 21.60
CA ALA A 165 30.92 -17.46 22.25
C ALA A 165 30.76 -17.31 23.78
N ARG A 166 29.61 -16.81 24.24
CA ARG A 166 29.33 -16.65 25.67
C ARG A 166 29.11 -17.98 26.41
N SER A 167 28.47 -18.97 25.77
CA SER A 167 28.27 -20.30 26.37
C SER A 167 29.56 -21.10 26.50
N ILE A 168 30.49 -20.97 25.54
CA ILE A 168 31.81 -21.62 25.59
C ILE A 168 32.63 -21.09 26.76
N SER A 169 32.64 -19.77 26.97
CA SER A 169 33.35 -19.12 28.10
C SER A 169 32.80 -19.47 29.49
N MET A 170 31.57 -19.97 29.59
CA MET A 170 30.94 -20.38 30.87
C MET A 170 31.09 -21.88 31.15
N SER A 171 31.55 -22.67 30.18
CA SER A 171 31.64 -24.13 30.27
C SER A 171 33.07 -24.63 30.51
N GLU A 172 34.06 -23.73 30.56
CA GLU A 172 35.45 -24.07 30.90
C GLU A 172 35.53 -24.40 32.41
N PRO A 173 35.82 -25.65 32.81
CA PRO A 173 35.91 -26.02 34.21
C PRO A 173 37.09 -25.31 34.85
N ARG A 174 36.88 -24.79 36.06
CA ARG A 174 37.94 -24.27 36.94
C ARG A 174 38.79 -25.45 37.44
N GLU A 175 39.56 -26.07 36.56
CA GLU A 175 40.44 -27.20 36.86
C GLU A 175 41.87 -26.68 37.06
N THR A 176 42.14 -26.02 38.19
CA THR A 176 43.48 -25.97 38.81
C THR A 176 43.37 -25.34 40.21
N GLU A 177 42.72 -26.02 41.16
CA GLU A 177 43.09 -25.85 42.58
C GLU A 177 42.61 -27.04 43.43
N ARG A 178 43.30 -28.18 43.32
CA ARG A 178 43.67 -29.07 44.45
C ARG A 178 44.26 -30.38 43.94
N LEU A 179 45.56 -30.56 44.16
CA LEU A 179 46.17 -31.84 44.50
C LEU A 179 47.33 -31.60 45.49
N THR A 180 46.97 -31.73 46.77
CA THR A 180 47.76 -31.93 47.99
C THR A 180 48.56 -33.26 47.93
N PRO A 181 49.24 -33.73 49.00
CA PRO A 181 50.37 -33.25 49.83
C PRO A 181 51.66 -34.09 49.60
N ALA A 182 52.78 -33.77 50.26
CA ALA A 182 53.61 -34.71 51.04
C ALA A 182 55.07 -34.25 51.21
N PHE A 183 55.50 -34.21 52.47
CA PHE A 183 56.68 -34.91 53.01
C PHE A 183 57.49 -34.03 53.98
N GLU A 184 57.21 -34.22 55.26
CA GLU A 184 58.11 -33.89 56.38
C GLU A 184 58.98 -35.13 56.67
N PRO A 185 60.25 -34.98 57.08
CA PRO A 185 60.54 -35.32 58.48
C PRO A 185 61.72 -34.56 59.15
N SER A 186 61.56 -34.40 60.48
CA SER A 186 62.58 -34.51 61.57
C SER A 186 63.67 -33.41 61.65
N ASN A 187 64.02 -32.81 62.79
CA ASN A 187 64.20 -33.37 64.13
C ASN A 187 64.35 -32.26 65.21
N SER A 188 64.04 -32.65 66.44
CA SER A 188 64.77 -32.34 67.69
C SER A 188 64.35 -31.18 68.61
N SER A 189 63.73 -31.61 69.72
CA SER A 189 64.09 -31.30 71.13
C SER A 189 63.54 -30.06 71.84
N GLY A 190 62.97 -30.33 73.02
CA GLY A 190 63.01 -29.43 74.19
C GLY A 190 61.63 -29.03 74.70
N GLU A 191 60.90 -29.93 75.37
CA GLU A 191 60.82 -30.02 76.85
C GLU A 191 59.84 -29.05 77.55
N SER A 192 58.90 -29.67 78.28
CA SER A 192 58.41 -29.29 79.62
C SER A 192 57.54 -28.03 79.79
N ALA A 193 56.24 -28.24 80.05
CA ALA A 193 55.68 -28.30 81.42
C ALA A 193 54.23 -27.77 81.53
N THR A 194 53.30 -28.73 81.60
CA THR A 194 52.28 -28.93 82.65
C THR A 194 51.33 -27.79 83.07
N GLU A 195 50.06 -28.05 82.75
CA GLU A 195 48.80 -27.75 83.45
C GLU A 195 48.88 -27.31 84.93
N ARG A 196 48.16 -26.22 85.26
CA ARG A 196 46.85 -26.28 85.95
C ARG A 196 46.14 -24.93 85.93
#